data_AF-A0AAN8ZMW9-F1
#
_entry.id   AF-A0AAN8ZMW9-F1
#
_cell.length_a   1.000
_cell.length_b   1.000
_cell.length_c   1.000
_cell.angle_alpha   90.00
_cell.angle_beta   90.00
_cell.angle_gamma   90.00
#
_symmetry.space_group_name_H-M   'P 1'
#
loop_
_entity.id
_entity.type
_entity.pdbx_description
1 polymer ?
#
loop_
_entity_poly.entity_id
_entity_poly.type
_entity_poly.pdbx_seq_one_letter_code
_entity_poly.pdbx_strand_id
1 'polypeptide(L)'
;MQLLNLDPPFPLGFSSSSSSSARRASMGLLLRSLAMLRLLICLSCSGLPHFLVMAQSDADALDALLQDYAYRAFVRPKTGIPYNGSVPSNLTGIQISAMRLRSGSLRSRGVKIYKEFEIPTGVVVQPYVERLVLVYQNLGNWSLTYYPLSGYSYLAPVLGLLAYDASNLSATNLPELDIRASGDPLKIKFSDVKSVPEGLNAKCVWFDLHGQVNFTNVASGNTCSTAQQGHFSIVIESVAPAPAPISPTPEGGAPPAPSPKKEEKNNSKVWIIVGSVLGGMVLLALVAILVMWVKKYTHKKKMDQMEKAAEGGESLQMTSVGNTKAPAAVMTRTQPTLENEYVP
;
A
#
# COMPACT_ATOMS: atom_id res chain seq x y z
N MET A 1 -87.30 15.98 17.31
CA MET A 1 -87.34 16.67 16.01
C MET A 1 -86.13 16.18 15.21
N GLN A 2 -86.34 15.77 13.95
CA GLN A 2 -85.39 15.21 12.95
C GLN A 2 -84.84 13.80 13.26
N LEU A 3 -85.18 12.74 12.51
CA LEU A 3 -85.07 12.37 11.06
C LEU A 3 -83.69 11.81 10.65
N LEU A 4 -83.72 10.50 10.33
CA LEU A 4 -83.06 9.77 9.23
C LEU A 4 -81.52 9.63 9.20
N ASN A 5 -80.99 8.40 9.28
CA ASN A 5 -80.74 7.52 8.12
C ASN A 5 -79.90 6.25 8.45
N LEU A 6 -80.48 5.09 8.12
CA LEU A 6 -79.96 3.86 7.50
C LEU A 6 -78.51 3.33 7.75
N ASP A 7 -78.50 2.14 8.37
CA ASP A 7 -77.59 0.96 8.43
C ASP A 7 -76.75 0.60 7.16
N PRO A 8 -75.70 -0.27 7.18
CA PRO A 8 -75.74 -1.67 7.70
C PRO A 8 -74.37 -2.30 8.13
N PRO A 9 -74.12 -3.65 8.08
CA PRO A 9 -73.92 -4.51 9.25
C PRO A 9 -72.50 -5.10 9.41
N PHE A 10 -72.22 -5.67 10.59
CA PHE A 10 -71.11 -6.60 10.91
C PHE A 10 -71.70 -8.02 11.13
N PRO A 11 -70.91 -9.11 11.29
CA PRO A 11 -69.79 -9.64 10.50
C PRO A 11 -69.82 -11.20 10.42
N LEU A 12 -68.63 -11.83 10.32
CA LEU A 12 -68.28 -13.27 10.43
C LEU A 12 -68.29 -14.01 9.08
N GLY A 13 -67.22 -14.57 8.53
CA GLY A 13 -65.90 -14.97 9.02
C GLY A 13 -65.65 -16.40 8.53
N PHE A 14 -64.56 -16.70 7.81
CA PHE A 14 -63.94 -18.04 7.79
C PHE A 14 -62.60 -18.08 7.01
N SER A 15 -61.64 -18.73 7.67
CA SER A 15 -60.54 -19.57 7.16
C SER A 15 -59.31 -18.97 6.47
N SER A 16 -58.28 -18.86 7.32
CA SER A 16 -56.85 -19.02 7.02
C SER A 16 -56.50 -20.40 6.42
N SER A 17 -55.62 -20.45 5.42
CA SER A 17 -54.41 -21.31 5.39
C SER A 17 -53.83 -21.40 3.97
N SER A 18 -52.82 -20.59 3.67
CA SER A 18 -51.98 -20.81 2.47
C SER A 18 -50.67 -20.03 2.51
N SER A 19 -50.60 -18.90 3.23
CA SER A 19 -49.47 -17.97 3.12
C SER A 19 -48.30 -18.18 4.10
N SER A 20 -48.40 -19.11 5.06
CA SER A 20 -47.36 -19.32 6.09
C SER A 20 -46.29 -20.36 5.71
N SER A 21 -46.65 -21.37 4.89
CA SER A 21 -45.72 -22.42 4.45
C SER A 21 -44.75 -21.89 3.38
N ALA A 22 -45.25 -21.09 2.43
CA ALA A 22 -44.43 -20.48 1.38
C ALA A 22 -43.39 -19.48 1.91
N ARG A 23 -43.72 -18.72 2.98
CA ARG A 23 -42.79 -17.77 3.61
C ARG A 23 -41.68 -18.45 4.42
N ARG A 24 -41.93 -19.61 5.03
CA ARG A 24 -40.87 -20.40 5.70
C ARG A 24 -39.93 -21.05 4.70
N ALA A 25 -40.47 -21.56 3.59
CA ALA A 25 -39.65 -22.12 2.52
C ALA A 25 -38.77 -21.05 1.84
N SER A 26 -39.31 -19.85 1.57
CA SER A 26 -38.53 -18.76 0.95
C SER A 26 -37.41 -18.23 1.87
N MET A 27 -37.67 -18.13 3.18
CA MET A 27 -36.67 -17.68 4.16
C MET A 27 -35.56 -18.72 4.37
N GLY A 28 -35.89 -20.02 4.31
CA GLY A 28 -34.91 -21.10 4.33
C GLY A 28 -34.01 -21.14 3.09
N LEU A 29 -34.55 -20.84 1.90
CA LEU A 29 -33.76 -20.73 0.68
C LEU A 29 -32.82 -19.51 0.70
N LEU A 30 -33.27 -18.38 1.23
CA LEU A 30 -32.45 -17.17 1.37
C LEU A 30 -31.28 -17.38 2.35
N LEU A 31 -31.51 -18.02 3.50
CA LEU A 31 -30.43 -18.35 4.43
C LEU A 31 -29.40 -19.32 3.82
N ARG A 32 -29.87 -20.33 3.08
CA ARG A 32 -28.98 -21.28 2.37
C ARG A 32 -28.20 -20.61 1.25
N SER A 33 -28.82 -19.70 0.51
CA SER A 33 -28.15 -18.91 -0.53
C SER A 33 -27.09 -17.97 0.06
N LEU A 34 -27.39 -17.30 1.18
CA LEU A 34 -26.45 -16.46 1.91
C LEU A 34 -25.29 -17.28 2.51
N ALA A 35 -25.56 -18.48 3.02
CA ALA A 35 -24.53 -19.39 3.52
C ALA A 35 -23.63 -19.91 2.40
N MET A 36 -24.19 -20.28 1.25
CA MET A 36 -23.42 -20.70 0.06
C MET A 36 -22.62 -19.53 -0.53
N LEU A 37 -23.16 -18.32 -0.52
CA LEU A 37 -22.45 -17.11 -0.96
C LEU A 37 -21.29 -16.77 0.00
N ARG A 38 -21.51 -16.89 1.32
CA ARG A 38 -20.45 -16.78 2.35
C ARG A 38 -19.37 -17.84 2.15
N LEU A 39 -19.76 -19.08 1.86
CA LEU A 39 -18.84 -20.19 1.59
C LEU A 39 -18.05 -19.97 0.30
N LEU A 40 -18.69 -19.49 -0.78
CA LEU A 40 -18.01 -19.11 -2.03
C LEU A 40 -17.04 -17.95 -1.85
N ILE A 41 -17.40 -16.94 -1.05
CA ILE A 41 -16.52 -15.82 -0.69
C ILE A 41 -15.33 -16.32 0.17
N CYS A 42 -15.57 -17.23 1.11
CA CYS A 42 -14.50 -17.86 1.90
C CYS A 42 -13.57 -18.75 1.05
N LEU A 43 -14.10 -19.53 0.10
CA LEU A 43 -13.29 -20.37 -0.80
C LEU A 43 -12.51 -19.56 -1.85
N SER A 44 -12.98 -18.37 -2.20
CA SER A 44 -12.25 -17.45 -3.10
C SER A 44 -11.19 -16.62 -2.39
N CYS A 45 -11.24 -16.51 -1.05
CA CYS A 45 -10.24 -15.82 -0.23
C CYS A 45 -9.08 -16.72 0.25
N SER A 46 -9.17 -18.04 0.13
CA SER A 46 -8.20 -18.98 0.73
C SER A 46 -7.04 -19.40 -0.19
N GLY A 47 -7.01 -18.97 -1.46
CA GLY A 47 -5.91 -19.24 -2.37
C GLY A 47 -5.21 -17.96 -2.82
N LEU A 48 -3.98 -17.74 -2.35
CA LEU A 48 -3.01 -16.65 -2.65
C LEU A 48 -2.92 -15.37 -1.78
N PRO A 49 -3.99 -14.69 -1.31
CA PRO A 49 -3.79 -13.37 -0.68
C PRO A 49 -3.23 -13.45 0.75
N HIS A 50 -3.38 -14.55 1.47
CA HIS A 50 -2.91 -14.65 2.86
C HIS A 50 -1.38 -14.69 2.98
N PHE A 51 -0.68 -15.39 2.07
CA PHE A 51 0.79 -15.50 2.15
C PHE A 51 1.49 -14.18 1.81
N LEU A 52 1.03 -13.47 0.78
CA LEU A 52 1.60 -12.17 0.39
C LEU A 52 1.31 -11.09 1.45
N VAL A 53 0.12 -11.09 2.06
CA VAL A 53 -0.23 -10.14 3.13
C VAL A 53 0.61 -10.38 4.39
N MET A 54 0.87 -11.63 4.77
CA MET A 54 1.71 -11.95 5.93
C MET A 54 3.19 -11.59 5.69
N ALA A 55 3.72 -11.91 4.51
CA ALA A 55 5.10 -11.54 4.14
C ALA A 55 5.29 -10.01 4.12
N GLN A 56 4.29 -9.27 3.62
CA GLN A 56 4.31 -7.80 3.66
C GLN A 56 4.32 -7.27 5.11
N SER A 57 3.48 -7.81 5.99
CA SER A 57 3.45 -7.38 7.39
C SER A 57 4.77 -7.65 8.13
N ASP A 58 5.48 -8.73 7.76
CA ASP A 58 6.78 -9.07 8.32
C ASP A 58 7.90 -8.14 7.79
N ALA A 59 7.83 -7.75 6.51
CA ALA A 59 8.75 -6.79 5.91
C ALA A 59 8.58 -5.38 6.50
N ASP A 60 7.33 -4.91 6.65
CA ASP A 60 7.03 -3.61 7.26
C ASP A 60 7.52 -3.57 8.73
N ALA A 61 7.30 -4.67 9.49
CA ALA A 61 7.79 -4.78 10.86
C ALA A 61 9.32 -4.80 10.93
N LEU A 62 9.99 -5.42 9.95
CA LEU A 62 11.44 -5.36 9.82
C LEU A 62 11.90 -3.93 9.55
N ASP A 63 11.27 -3.20 8.65
CA ASP A 63 11.64 -1.83 8.30
C ASP A 63 11.55 -0.90 9.50
N ALA A 64 10.46 -0.97 10.27
CA ALA A 64 10.30 -0.21 11.52
C ALA A 64 11.40 -0.54 12.56
N LEU A 65 11.77 -1.82 12.67
CA LEU A 65 12.85 -2.26 13.56
C LEU A 65 14.21 -1.74 13.08
N LEU A 66 14.52 -1.90 11.79
CA LEU A 66 15.78 -1.44 11.21
C LEU A 66 15.92 0.08 11.26
N GLN A 67 14.82 0.83 11.12
CA GLN A 67 14.77 2.27 11.31
C GLN A 67 15.23 2.67 12.72
N ASP A 68 14.70 2.06 13.78
CA ASP A 68 15.11 2.33 15.16
C ASP A 68 16.62 2.09 15.35
N TYR A 69 17.12 0.91 14.92
CA TYR A 69 18.55 0.60 15.00
C TYR A 69 19.42 1.52 14.16
N ALA A 70 18.93 2.01 13.02
CA ALA A 70 19.64 2.96 12.18
C ALA A 70 19.73 4.34 12.86
N TYR A 71 18.67 4.78 13.55
CA TYR A 71 18.65 6.05 14.28
C TYR A 71 19.60 6.06 15.47
N ARG A 72 19.75 4.92 16.16
CA ARG A 72 20.70 4.76 17.28
C ARG A 72 22.16 5.00 16.88
N ALA A 73 22.50 4.95 15.59
CA ALA A 73 23.82 5.31 15.10
C ALA A 73 24.15 6.81 15.24
N PHE A 74 23.15 7.66 15.48
CA PHE A 74 23.32 9.10 15.60
C PHE A 74 23.59 9.56 17.03
N VAL A 75 24.82 9.99 17.31
CA VAL A 75 25.18 10.66 18.58
C VAL A 75 25.22 12.19 18.39
N ARG A 76 25.97 12.64 17.38
CA ARG A 76 26.08 14.06 16.97
C ARG A 76 26.12 14.13 15.44
N PRO A 77 24.98 13.87 14.77
CA PRO A 77 24.97 13.65 13.33
C PRO A 77 25.22 14.94 12.55
N LYS A 78 26.11 14.86 11.55
CA LYS A 78 26.30 15.90 10.53
C LYS A 78 25.39 15.63 9.34
N THR A 79 24.85 16.69 8.74
CA THR A 79 24.00 16.58 7.56
C THR A 79 24.79 16.02 6.37
N GLY A 80 24.22 15.03 5.68
CA GLY A 80 24.80 14.43 4.47
C GLY A 80 25.93 13.43 4.73
N ILE A 81 26.21 13.08 6.00
CA ILE A 81 27.19 12.06 6.35
C ILE A 81 26.44 10.76 6.70
N PRO A 82 26.81 9.61 6.10
CA PRO A 82 26.22 8.33 6.44
C PRO A 82 26.85 7.78 7.73
N TYR A 83 26.02 7.21 8.59
CA TYR A 83 26.41 6.53 9.82
C TYR A 83 25.97 5.07 9.70
N ASN A 84 26.87 4.11 9.93
CA ASN A 84 26.49 2.69 9.90
C ASN A 84 25.83 2.32 11.24
N GLY A 85 24.72 1.59 11.18
CA GLY A 85 24.04 1.06 12.37
C GLY A 85 24.42 -0.40 12.62
N SER A 86 24.19 -0.85 13.84
CA SER A 86 24.39 -2.25 14.25
C SER A 86 23.03 -2.89 14.47
N VAL A 87 22.76 -4.00 13.78
CA VAL A 87 21.53 -4.78 13.94
C VAL A 87 21.59 -5.71 15.16
N PRO A 88 20.46 -6.15 15.71
CA PRO A 88 20.44 -7.18 16.77
C PRO A 88 20.98 -8.52 16.27
N SER A 89 21.42 -9.37 17.21
CA SER A 89 22.09 -10.65 16.89
C SER A 89 21.25 -11.61 16.05
N ASN A 90 19.92 -11.57 16.19
CA ASN A 90 18.98 -12.36 15.40
C ASN A 90 18.90 -11.94 13.93
N LEU A 91 19.37 -10.75 13.57
CA LEU A 91 19.38 -10.20 12.21
C LEU A 91 20.81 -10.06 11.65
N THR A 92 21.75 -10.82 12.19
CA THR A 92 23.14 -10.81 11.74
C THR A 92 23.21 -11.06 10.22
N GLY A 93 24.03 -10.26 9.53
CA GLY A 93 24.17 -10.28 8.08
C GLY A 93 23.39 -9.18 7.36
N ILE A 94 22.39 -8.57 8.00
CA ILE A 94 21.78 -7.33 7.50
C ILE A 94 22.72 -6.16 7.80
N GLN A 95 22.95 -5.31 6.79
CA GLN A 95 23.69 -4.07 6.97
C GLN A 95 22.73 -2.89 6.88
N ILE A 96 22.85 -1.94 7.81
CA ILE A 96 22.06 -0.71 7.80
C ILE A 96 22.95 0.52 7.88
N SER A 97 22.50 1.62 7.27
CA SER A 97 23.13 2.92 7.41
C SER A 97 22.07 4.00 7.41
N ALA A 98 22.31 5.10 8.13
CA ALA A 98 21.42 6.25 8.18
C ALA A 98 22.15 7.52 7.75
N MET A 99 21.52 8.34 6.91
CA MET A 99 22.02 9.66 6.51
C MET A 99 20.98 10.74 6.78
N ARG A 100 21.27 11.65 7.69
CA ARG A 100 20.40 12.79 7.99
C ARG A 100 20.57 13.91 6.95
N LEU A 101 19.47 14.40 6.40
CA LEU A 101 19.45 15.44 5.37
C LEU A 101 18.43 16.53 5.70
N ARG A 102 18.58 17.70 5.06
CA ARG A 102 17.50 18.70 4.95
C ARG A 102 16.76 18.44 3.64
N SER A 103 15.43 18.48 3.65
CA SER A 103 14.62 18.25 2.44
C SER A 103 14.98 19.19 1.29
N GLY A 104 15.21 20.47 1.60
CA GLY A 104 15.67 21.46 0.62
C GLY A 104 17.05 21.13 0.02
N SER A 105 17.95 20.53 0.81
CA SER A 105 19.27 20.10 0.33
C SER A 105 19.19 18.85 -0.52
N LEU A 106 18.35 17.88 -0.13
CA LEU A 106 18.09 16.68 -0.93
C LEU A 106 17.53 17.08 -2.30
N ARG A 107 16.57 18.01 -2.33
CA ARG A 107 15.98 18.52 -3.57
C ARG A 107 17.00 19.28 -4.43
N SER A 108 17.82 20.17 -3.88
CA SER A 108 18.71 21.02 -4.68
C SER A 108 20.03 20.35 -5.07
N ARG A 109 20.53 19.41 -4.27
CA ARG A 109 21.87 18.82 -4.45
C ARG A 109 21.88 17.32 -4.68
N GLY A 110 20.81 16.60 -4.34
CA GLY A 110 20.79 15.14 -4.35
C GLY A 110 21.83 14.54 -3.41
N VAL A 111 22.19 13.28 -3.66
CA VAL A 111 23.28 12.55 -2.99
C VAL A 111 24.00 11.69 -4.03
N LYS A 112 25.19 12.11 -4.46
CA LYS A 112 25.93 11.42 -5.54
C LYS A 112 26.29 9.97 -5.20
N ILE A 113 26.68 9.71 -3.95
CA ILE A 113 27.11 8.39 -3.50
C ILE A 113 26.57 8.17 -2.10
N TYR A 114 25.62 7.24 -1.97
CA TYR A 114 25.16 6.70 -0.70
C TYR A 114 25.06 5.18 -0.81
N LYS A 115 26.16 4.50 -0.46
CA LYS A 115 26.31 3.05 -0.69
C LYS A 115 26.09 2.76 -2.19
N GLU A 116 25.15 1.86 -2.54
CA GLU A 116 24.78 1.53 -3.92
C GLU A 116 23.85 2.57 -4.57
N PHE A 117 23.33 3.55 -3.81
CA PHE A 117 22.36 4.51 -4.30
C PHE A 117 23.03 5.83 -4.74
N GLU A 118 22.67 6.27 -5.94
CA GLU A 118 22.88 7.62 -6.45
C GLU A 118 21.52 8.32 -6.54
N ILE A 119 21.36 9.37 -5.74
CA ILE A 119 20.12 10.12 -5.59
C ILE A 119 20.24 11.44 -6.36
N PRO A 120 19.41 11.68 -7.38
CA PRO A 120 19.53 12.84 -8.25
C PRO A 120 19.06 14.11 -7.55
N THR A 121 19.32 15.26 -8.18
CA THR A 121 18.64 16.51 -7.84
C THR A 121 17.16 16.43 -8.21
N GLY A 122 16.33 17.24 -7.59
CA GLY A 122 14.89 17.30 -7.88
C GLY A 122 14.04 16.25 -7.14
N VAL A 123 14.60 15.54 -6.16
CA VAL A 123 13.80 14.67 -5.28
C VAL A 123 12.88 15.50 -4.39
N VAL A 124 11.60 15.16 -4.42
CA VAL A 124 10.53 15.77 -3.61
C VAL A 124 10.16 14.80 -2.49
N VAL A 125 9.89 15.33 -1.30
CA VAL A 125 9.53 14.57 -0.10
C VAL A 125 8.08 14.90 0.27
N GLN A 126 7.25 13.89 0.55
CA GLN A 126 5.85 14.01 0.92
C GLN A 126 5.51 13.10 2.11
N PRO A 127 4.90 13.62 3.20
CA PRO A 127 4.67 15.04 3.48
C PRO A 127 5.99 15.81 3.63
N TYR A 128 5.95 17.13 3.47
CA TYR A 128 7.15 17.95 3.64
C TYR A 128 7.57 17.98 5.11
N VAL A 129 8.84 17.67 5.35
CA VAL A 129 9.52 17.82 6.65
C VAL A 129 10.77 18.70 6.46
N GLU A 130 11.23 19.40 7.50
CA GLU A 130 12.46 20.21 7.37
C GLU A 130 13.71 19.31 7.24
N ARG A 131 13.75 18.24 8.03
CA ARG A 131 14.85 17.28 8.09
C ARG A 131 14.28 15.87 8.00
N LEU A 132 14.93 15.04 7.20
CA LEU A 132 14.65 13.62 7.08
C LEU A 132 15.91 12.80 7.31
N VAL A 133 15.74 11.50 7.50
CA VAL A 133 16.81 10.51 7.44
C VAL A 133 16.49 9.57 6.29
N LEU A 134 17.47 9.33 5.44
CA LEU A 134 17.45 8.20 4.53
C LEU A 134 18.07 7.01 5.27
N VAL A 135 17.33 5.91 5.33
CA VAL A 135 17.77 4.63 5.89
C VAL A 135 18.06 3.70 4.72
N TYR A 136 19.33 3.35 4.60
CA TYR A 136 19.82 2.30 3.73
C TYR A 136 19.74 0.95 4.45
N GLN A 137 19.32 -0.08 3.73
CA GLN A 137 19.30 -1.45 4.19
C GLN A 137 19.89 -2.37 3.11
N ASN A 138 20.66 -3.37 3.52
CA ASN A 138 21.08 -4.48 2.69
C ASN A 138 20.76 -5.77 3.43
N LEU A 139 19.78 -6.51 2.91
CA LEU A 139 19.22 -7.67 3.59
C LEU A 139 20.12 -8.91 3.45
N GLY A 140 21.08 -8.91 2.52
CA GLY A 140 21.97 -10.05 2.31
C GLY A 140 21.19 -11.36 2.13
N ASN A 141 21.53 -12.37 2.95
CA ASN A 141 20.88 -13.68 2.93
C ASN A 141 19.41 -13.68 3.37
N TRP A 142 18.95 -12.60 4.02
CA TRP A 142 17.56 -12.46 4.46
C TRP A 142 16.59 -12.04 3.35
N SER A 143 17.12 -11.75 2.15
CA SER A 143 16.34 -11.30 1.00
C SER A 143 15.16 -12.23 0.69
N LEU A 144 15.40 -13.55 0.61
CA LEU A 144 14.36 -14.54 0.31
C LEU A 144 13.36 -14.74 1.45
N THR A 145 13.75 -14.41 2.69
CA THR A 145 12.89 -14.54 3.87
C THR A 145 11.83 -13.46 3.88
N TYR A 146 12.21 -12.20 3.62
CA TYR A 146 11.32 -11.04 3.69
C TYR A 146 10.69 -10.67 2.34
N TYR A 147 11.36 -10.97 1.24
CA TYR A 147 10.89 -10.70 -0.12
C TYR A 147 10.85 -12.00 -0.93
N PRO A 148 9.97 -12.96 -0.60
CA PRO A 148 9.81 -14.16 -1.40
C PRO A 148 9.19 -13.81 -2.77
N LEU A 149 9.83 -14.24 -3.86
CA LEU A 149 9.37 -13.94 -5.22
C LEU A 149 9.22 -15.22 -6.06
N SER A 150 7.97 -15.65 -6.28
CA SER A 150 7.67 -16.87 -7.03
C SER A 150 8.00 -16.74 -8.51
N GLY A 151 8.63 -17.77 -9.09
CA GLY A 151 9.00 -17.78 -10.52
C GLY A 151 10.24 -16.98 -10.85
N TYR A 152 10.95 -16.44 -9.84
CA TYR A 152 12.17 -15.67 -10.02
C TYR A 152 13.27 -16.15 -9.07
N SER A 153 14.52 -15.94 -9.47
CA SER A 153 15.71 -16.21 -8.65
C SER A 153 16.54 -14.94 -8.48
N TYR A 154 16.96 -14.67 -7.25
CA TYR A 154 17.76 -13.48 -6.91
C TYR A 154 19.22 -13.62 -7.34
N LEU A 155 19.67 -12.65 -8.16
CA LEU A 155 21.07 -12.46 -8.53
C LEU A 155 21.82 -11.53 -7.59
N ALA A 156 21.12 -10.65 -6.89
CA ALA A 156 21.68 -9.71 -5.92
C ALA A 156 20.89 -9.77 -4.60
N PRO A 157 21.43 -9.27 -3.47
CA PRO A 157 20.62 -9.07 -2.27
C PRO A 157 19.54 -8.00 -2.50
N VAL A 158 18.52 -7.97 -1.64
CA VAL A 158 17.54 -6.89 -1.58
C VAL A 158 18.16 -5.70 -0.88
N LEU A 159 18.15 -4.54 -1.54
CA LEU A 159 18.59 -3.26 -1.01
C LEU A 159 17.38 -2.37 -0.77
N GLY A 160 17.24 -1.86 0.45
CA GLY A 160 16.21 -0.90 0.84
C GLY A 160 16.77 0.52 0.90
N LEU A 161 15.97 1.47 0.42
CA LEU A 161 16.15 2.89 0.70
C LEU A 161 14.81 3.44 1.14
N LEU A 162 14.72 3.91 2.37
CA LEU A 162 13.49 4.43 2.97
C LEU A 162 13.75 5.80 3.59
N ALA A 163 12.75 6.69 3.60
CA ALA A 163 12.86 8.02 4.20
C ALA A 163 11.95 8.16 5.41
N TYR A 164 12.45 8.82 6.46
CA TYR A 164 11.73 9.05 7.71
C TYR A 164 11.94 10.48 8.24
N ASP A 165 11.01 10.97 9.05
CA ASP A 165 11.14 12.28 9.72
C ASP A 165 12.31 12.28 10.71
N ALA A 166 13.12 13.35 10.69
CA ALA A 166 14.31 13.51 11.51
C ALA A 166 14.27 14.72 12.46
N SER A 167 13.07 15.11 12.86
CA SER A 167 12.78 16.06 13.94
C SER A 167 13.15 15.45 15.30
N ASN A 168 12.81 14.19 15.52
CA ASN A 168 13.15 13.43 16.73
C ASN A 168 13.90 12.14 16.36
N LEU A 169 15.21 12.12 16.59
CA LEU A 169 16.06 10.95 16.32
C LEU A 169 15.94 9.83 17.38
N SER A 170 15.14 10.04 18.41
CA SER A 170 14.80 9.02 19.42
C SER A 170 13.39 8.46 19.22
N ALA A 171 12.66 8.92 18.21
CA ALA A 171 11.34 8.38 17.89
C ALA A 171 11.47 7.01 17.24
N THR A 172 10.54 6.12 17.62
CA THR A 172 10.39 4.78 17.09
C THR A 172 9.05 4.67 16.36
N ASN A 173 8.93 3.67 15.47
CA ASN A 173 7.71 3.40 14.72
C ASN A 173 7.20 4.62 13.94
N LEU A 174 8.14 5.34 13.32
CA LEU A 174 7.84 6.48 12.47
C LEU A 174 7.26 5.99 11.14
N PRO A 175 6.21 6.64 10.61
CA PRO A 175 5.75 6.36 9.26
C PRO A 175 6.81 6.76 8.24
N GLU A 176 6.89 6.00 7.15
CA GLU A 176 7.69 6.34 5.97
C GLU A 176 7.18 7.65 5.35
N LEU A 177 8.12 8.49 4.94
CA LEU A 177 7.87 9.58 4.02
C LEU A 177 7.94 9.02 2.59
N ASP A 178 7.14 9.54 1.66
CA ASP A 178 7.31 9.29 0.24
C ASP A 178 8.41 10.21 -0.31
N ILE A 179 9.35 9.64 -1.05
CA ILE A 179 10.31 10.42 -1.83
C ILE A 179 10.18 10.04 -3.30
N ARG A 180 10.12 11.07 -4.14
CA ARG A 180 9.96 10.90 -5.58
C ARG A 180 10.88 11.84 -6.34
N ALA A 181 11.69 11.27 -7.23
CA ALA A 181 12.43 12.04 -8.21
C ALA A 181 11.49 12.63 -9.27
N SER A 182 11.65 13.93 -9.53
CA SER A 182 10.83 14.65 -10.51
C SER A 182 11.44 14.74 -11.91
N GLY A 183 12.74 14.46 -12.05
CA GLY A 183 13.48 14.50 -13.31
C GLY A 183 14.24 13.19 -13.53
N ASP A 184 15.57 13.23 -13.39
CA ASP A 184 16.40 12.02 -13.45
C ASP A 184 15.99 11.01 -12.38
N PRO A 185 16.02 9.69 -12.65
CA PRO A 185 15.71 8.65 -11.67
C PRO A 185 16.86 8.44 -10.68
N LEU A 186 16.54 7.87 -9.51
CA LEU A 186 17.52 7.26 -8.63
C LEU A 186 18.17 6.10 -9.37
N LYS A 187 19.49 5.98 -9.24
CA LYS A 187 20.25 4.84 -9.76
C LYS A 187 20.73 3.97 -8.62
N ILE A 188 20.65 2.67 -8.81
CA ILE A 188 21.03 1.65 -7.83
C ILE A 188 22.05 0.76 -8.50
N LYS A 189 23.31 0.90 -8.12
CA LYS A 189 24.42 0.16 -8.71
C LYS A 189 24.83 -0.98 -7.78
N PHE A 190 24.42 -2.19 -8.13
CA PHE A 190 24.72 -3.37 -7.35
C PHE A 190 26.19 -3.79 -7.54
N SER A 191 26.88 -4.02 -6.42
CA SER A 191 28.27 -4.49 -6.40
C SER A 191 28.36 -6.01 -6.52
N ASP A 192 27.45 -6.73 -5.85
CA ASP A 192 27.48 -8.19 -5.71
C ASP A 192 26.35 -8.84 -6.53
N VAL A 193 26.52 -8.90 -7.85
CA VAL A 193 25.55 -9.53 -8.76
C VAL A 193 26.11 -10.85 -9.28
N LYS A 194 25.37 -11.94 -9.09
CA LYS A 194 25.68 -13.25 -9.68
C LYS A 194 25.65 -13.18 -11.21
N SER A 195 26.49 -13.98 -11.87
CA SER A 195 26.49 -14.07 -13.32
C SER A 195 25.13 -14.54 -13.85
N VAL A 196 24.70 -13.92 -14.95
CA VAL A 196 23.45 -14.29 -15.63
C VAL A 196 23.72 -15.54 -16.48
N PRO A 197 22.94 -16.64 -16.33
CA PRO A 197 23.06 -17.80 -17.20
C PRO A 197 22.76 -17.45 -18.67
N GLU A 198 23.38 -18.19 -19.59
CA GLU A 198 23.14 -17.99 -21.03
C GLU A 198 21.65 -18.15 -21.38
N GLY A 199 21.15 -17.24 -22.22
CA GLY A 199 19.75 -17.25 -22.68
C GLY A 199 18.74 -16.66 -21.70
N LEU A 200 19.15 -16.23 -20.51
CA LEU A 200 18.29 -15.54 -19.55
C LEU A 200 18.59 -14.04 -19.49
N ASN A 201 17.56 -13.26 -19.18
CA ASN A 201 17.66 -11.82 -19.03
C ASN A 201 17.44 -11.42 -17.58
N ALA A 202 18.37 -10.64 -17.03
CA ALA A 202 18.22 -10.06 -15.70
C ALA A 202 17.20 -8.92 -15.73
N LYS A 203 16.35 -8.87 -14.70
CA LYS A 203 15.34 -7.83 -14.47
C LYS A 203 15.60 -7.18 -13.11
N CYS A 204 15.45 -5.87 -13.04
CA CYS A 204 15.31 -5.16 -11.79
C CYS A 204 13.93 -5.44 -11.22
N VAL A 205 13.86 -5.84 -9.96
CA VAL A 205 12.62 -5.93 -9.19
C VAL A 205 12.57 -4.78 -8.19
N TRP A 206 11.41 -4.18 -8.05
CA TRP A 206 11.11 -3.11 -7.09
C TRP A 206 9.86 -3.48 -6.30
N PHE A 207 9.98 -3.47 -4.97
CA PHE A 207 8.91 -3.56 -4.01
C PHE A 207 8.63 -2.16 -3.48
N ASP A 208 7.43 -1.65 -3.75
CA ASP A 208 7.01 -0.35 -3.22
C ASP A 208 6.67 -0.43 -1.72
N LEU A 209 6.34 0.72 -1.10
CA LEU A 209 5.95 0.82 0.30
C LEU A 209 4.62 0.12 0.64
N HIS A 210 3.94 -0.45 -0.35
CA HIS A 210 2.69 -1.18 -0.22
C HIS A 210 2.83 -2.65 -0.58
N GLY A 211 4.06 -3.12 -0.85
CA GLY A 211 4.34 -4.50 -1.23
C GLY A 211 4.04 -4.85 -2.68
N GLN A 212 3.71 -3.87 -3.52
CA GLN A 212 3.51 -4.12 -4.93
C GLN A 212 4.85 -4.34 -5.63
N VAL A 213 4.88 -5.37 -6.46
CA VAL A 213 6.09 -5.79 -7.17
C VAL A 213 6.04 -5.25 -8.60
N ASN A 214 7.09 -4.54 -8.98
CA ASN A 214 7.29 -4.02 -10.32
C ASN A 214 8.61 -4.51 -10.91
N PHE A 215 8.64 -4.68 -12.22
CA PHE A 215 9.83 -5.14 -12.95
C PHE A 215 10.26 -4.11 -13.98
N THR A 216 11.56 -3.90 -14.10
CA THR A 216 12.18 -3.10 -15.16
C THR A 216 13.42 -3.82 -15.70
N ASN A 217 13.89 -3.43 -16.88
CA ASN A 217 15.12 -4.01 -17.44
C ASN A 217 16.33 -3.46 -16.68
N VAL A 218 17.35 -4.31 -16.49
CA VAL A 218 18.63 -3.89 -15.88
C VAL A 218 19.40 -3.02 -16.87
N ALA A 219 19.86 -1.85 -16.42
CA ALA A 219 20.80 -1.02 -17.15
C ALA A 219 22.24 -1.48 -16.91
N SER A 220 23.04 -1.59 -17.97
CA SER A 220 24.48 -1.91 -17.90
C SER A 220 24.84 -3.16 -17.06
N GLY A 221 23.95 -4.14 -17.00
CA GLY A 221 24.16 -5.44 -16.33
C GLY A 221 24.06 -5.46 -14.80
N ASN A 222 24.19 -4.33 -14.11
CA ASN A 222 24.14 -4.27 -12.64
C ASN A 222 23.44 -3.03 -12.06
N THR A 223 22.80 -2.21 -12.89
CA THR A 223 22.22 -0.94 -12.47
C THR A 223 20.70 -0.95 -12.64
N CYS A 224 19.97 -0.59 -11.59
CA CYS A 224 18.53 -0.34 -11.65
C CYS A 224 18.25 1.16 -11.60
N SER A 225 17.11 1.57 -12.17
CA SER A 225 16.66 2.96 -12.17
C SER A 225 15.21 3.05 -11.70
N THR A 226 14.94 3.95 -10.76
CA THR A 226 13.61 4.13 -10.15
C THR A 226 13.32 5.60 -9.86
N ALA A 227 12.05 5.99 -9.89
CA ALA A 227 11.64 7.33 -9.48
C ALA A 227 11.34 7.43 -7.98
N GLN A 228 11.14 6.30 -7.29
CA GLN A 228 10.63 6.26 -5.92
C GLN A 228 11.51 5.39 -5.02
N GLN A 229 11.29 5.51 -3.70
CA GLN A 229 11.89 4.64 -2.69
C GLN A 229 11.25 3.25 -2.63
N GLY A 230 11.83 2.39 -1.79
CA GLY A 230 11.38 1.02 -1.57
C GLY A 230 12.55 0.05 -1.51
N HIS A 231 12.28 -1.20 -1.88
CA HIS A 231 13.27 -2.28 -1.84
C HIS A 231 13.51 -2.83 -3.24
N PHE A 232 14.77 -3.08 -3.56
CA PHE A 232 15.21 -3.32 -4.92
C PHE A 232 16.14 -4.51 -4.99
N SER A 233 16.06 -5.27 -6.08
CA SER A 233 17.04 -6.29 -6.37
C SER A 233 17.15 -6.58 -7.86
N ILE A 234 18.06 -7.48 -8.24
CA ILE A 234 18.19 -8.02 -9.59
C ILE A 234 17.82 -9.50 -9.55
N VAL A 235 16.92 -9.90 -10.45
CA VAL A 235 16.40 -11.26 -10.53
C VAL A 235 16.46 -11.79 -11.97
N ILE A 236 16.39 -13.10 -12.11
CA ILE A 236 16.14 -13.79 -13.38
C ILE A 236 14.87 -14.61 -13.26
N GLU A 237 14.18 -14.80 -14.38
CA GLU A 237 13.03 -15.69 -14.44
C GLU A 237 13.51 -17.14 -14.30
N SER A 238 12.95 -17.83 -13.31
CA SER A 238 13.26 -19.22 -13.04
C SER A 238 12.68 -20.05 -14.19
N VAL A 239 13.53 -20.77 -14.93
CA VAL A 239 13.05 -21.74 -15.93
C VAL A 239 12.28 -22.80 -15.16
N ALA A 240 10.95 -22.86 -15.34
CA ALA A 240 10.14 -23.94 -14.80
C ALA A 240 10.78 -25.27 -15.25
N PRO A 241 10.91 -26.29 -14.37
CA PRO A 241 11.33 -27.60 -14.83
C PRO A 241 10.40 -28.00 -15.97
N ALA A 242 10.95 -28.13 -17.18
CA ALA A 242 10.20 -28.69 -18.28
C ALA A 242 9.63 -30.03 -17.77
N PRO A 243 8.35 -30.36 -18.02
CA PRO A 243 7.83 -31.68 -17.70
C PRO A 243 8.81 -32.69 -18.30
N ALA A 244 9.36 -33.55 -17.45
CA ALA A 244 10.45 -34.43 -17.83
C ALA A 244 10.09 -35.14 -19.14
N PRO A 245 10.99 -35.16 -20.14
CA PRO A 245 10.75 -35.92 -21.35
C PRO A 245 10.54 -37.38 -20.94
N ILE A 246 9.37 -37.91 -21.26
CA ILE A 246 9.05 -39.32 -21.13
C ILE A 246 10.07 -40.05 -22.00
N SER A 247 11.02 -40.75 -21.37
CA SER A 247 12.06 -41.51 -22.08
C SER A 247 11.42 -42.48 -23.07
N PRO A 248 11.86 -42.50 -24.35
CA PRO A 248 11.39 -43.50 -25.30
C PRO A 248 12.01 -44.86 -24.96
N THR A 249 11.16 -45.86 -24.74
CA THR A 249 11.55 -47.27 -24.73
C THR A 249 11.80 -47.72 -26.18
N PRO A 250 12.89 -48.47 -26.50
CA PRO A 250 13.18 -48.83 -27.89
C PRO A 250 12.28 -49.95 -28.41
N GLU A 251 11.70 -49.67 -29.57
CA GLU A 251 11.50 -50.51 -30.76
C GLU A 251 11.05 -51.98 -30.62
N GLY A 252 9.88 -52.26 -31.23
CA GLY A 252 9.48 -53.60 -31.63
C GLY A 252 8.14 -53.65 -32.38
N GLY A 253 8.12 -53.20 -33.65
CA GLY A 253 7.21 -53.71 -34.69
C GLY A 253 5.80 -53.11 -34.81
N ALA A 254 5.58 -52.36 -35.89
CA ALA A 254 4.27 -52.03 -36.47
C ALA A 254 4.06 -52.85 -37.77
N PRO A 255 2.90 -52.79 -38.47
CA PRO A 255 1.49 -53.05 -38.09
C PRO A 255 0.85 -54.00 -39.17
N PRO A 256 -0.49 -54.11 -39.45
CA PRO A 256 -1.46 -53.03 -39.68
C PRO A 256 -2.81 -53.17 -38.96
N ALA A 257 -3.41 -52.02 -38.67
CA ALA A 257 -4.81 -51.87 -38.28
C ALA A 257 -5.74 -51.90 -39.52
N PRO A 258 -6.99 -52.34 -39.36
CA PRO A 258 -8.10 -51.89 -40.19
C PRO A 258 -8.84 -50.73 -39.50
N SER A 259 -9.10 -49.66 -40.26
CA SER A 259 -10.19 -48.71 -39.98
C SER A 259 -11.54 -49.32 -40.43
N PRO A 260 -12.73 -48.71 -40.25
CA PRO A 260 -13.10 -47.42 -39.64
C PRO A 260 -14.30 -47.52 -38.66
N LYS A 261 -14.65 -46.41 -37.98
CA LYS A 261 -16.06 -45.97 -37.84
C LYS A 261 -16.16 -44.54 -37.28
N LYS A 262 -16.97 -43.74 -37.99
CA LYS A 262 -17.47 -42.41 -37.63
C LYS A 262 -18.62 -42.54 -36.63
N GLU A 263 -18.78 -41.57 -35.72
CA GLU A 263 -20.05 -41.07 -35.16
C GLU A 263 -19.70 -39.84 -34.29
N GLU A 264 -19.90 -38.62 -34.80
CA GLU A 264 -21.04 -37.71 -34.58
C GLU A 264 -21.36 -37.32 -33.12
N LYS A 265 -20.99 -36.07 -32.79
CA LYS A 265 -21.86 -34.97 -32.30
C LYS A 265 -22.52 -35.09 -30.92
N ASN A 266 -22.15 -34.15 -30.04
CA ASN A 266 -23.07 -33.44 -29.12
C ASN A 266 -22.38 -32.32 -28.32
N ASN A 267 -22.23 -31.20 -28.99
CA ASN A 267 -22.12 -29.86 -28.43
C ASN A 267 -23.43 -29.47 -27.74
N SER A 268 -23.47 -29.47 -26.40
CA SER A 268 -24.32 -28.55 -25.61
C SER A 268 -23.98 -28.59 -24.12
N LYS A 269 -23.42 -27.48 -23.60
CA LYS A 269 -23.75 -26.84 -22.30
C LYS A 269 -22.65 -25.84 -21.90
N VAL A 270 -22.40 -24.88 -22.79
CA VAL A 270 -21.75 -23.61 -22.43
C VAL A 270 -22.75 -22.51 -22.78
N TRP A 271 -23.70 -22.26 -21.88
CA TRP A 271 -24.56 -21.06 -21.95
C TRP A 271 -24.95 -20.52 -20.56
N ILE A 272 -24.83 -21.29 -19.47
CA ILE A 272 -25.39 -20.87 -18.15
C ILE A 272 -24.38 -20.09 -17.27
N ILE A 273 -23.30 -19.53 -17.82
CA ILE A 273 -22.32 -18.72 -17.03
C ILE A 273 -22.38 -17.21 -17.36
N VAL A 274 -23.03 -16.81 -18.46
CA VAL A 274 -23.03 -15.40 -18.89
C VAL A 274 -24.10 -14.54 -18.19
N GLY A 275 -25.04 -15.16 -17.45
CA GLY A 275 -26.13 -14.43 -16.78
C GLY A 275 -25.84 -13.90 -15.37
N SER A 276 -24.80 -14.39 -14.68
CA SER A 276 -24.60 -14.11 -13.24
C SER A 276 -23.59 -12.99 -12.94
N VAL A 277 -22.66 -12.72 -13.86
CA VAL A 277 -21.58 -11.74 -13.64
C VAL A 277 -22.06 -10.29 -13.79
N LEU A 278 -23.01 -10.03 -14.70
CA LEU A 278 -23.58 -8.68 -14.87
C LEU A 278 -24.42 -8.26 -13.65
N GLY A 279 -25.19 -9.16 -13.07
CA GLY A 279 -26.02 -8.85 -11.89
C GLY A 279 -25.20 -8.52 -10.64
N GLY A 280 -24.12 -9.28 -10.41
CA GLY A 280 -23.19 -9.04 -9.30
C GLY A 280 -22.43 -7.72 -9.43
N MET A 281 -21.97 -7.38 -10.64
CA MET A 281 -21.30 -6.11 -10.94
C MET A 281 -22.21 -4.91 -10.69
N VAL A 282 -23.48 -4.98 -11.10
CA VAL A 282 -24.44 -3.89 -10.87
C VAL A 282 -24.73 -3.71 -9.38
N LEU A 283 -24.91 -4.81 -8.62
CA LEU A 283 -25.14 -4.73 -7.18
C LEU A 283 -23.92 -4.18 -6.43
N LEU A 284 -22.70 -4.60 -6.80
CA LEU A 284 -21.47 -4.07 -6.24
C LEU A 284 -21.28 -2.57 -6.53
N ALA A 285 -21.57 -2.15 -7.77
CA ALA A 285 -21.53 -0.74 -8.14
C ALA A 285 -22.53 0.08 -7.33
N LEU A 286 -23.76 -0.40 -7.14
CA LEU A 286 -24.77 0.28 -6.32
C LEU A 286 -24.34 0.41 -4.85
N VAL A 287 -23.76 -0.65 -4.27
CA VAL A 287 -23.26 -0.60 -2.89
C VAL A 287 -22.08 0.38 -2.75
N ALA A 288 -21.14 0.38 -3.70
CA ALA A 288 -20.02 1.32 -3.69
C ALA A 288 -20.51 2.77 -3.78
N ILE A 289 -21.49 3.05 -4.63
CA ILE A 289 -22.12 4.37 -4.77
C ILE A 289 -22.81 4.79 -3.47
N LEU A 290 -23.56 3.89 -2.81
CA LEU A 290 -24.20 4.16 -1.52
C LEU A 290 -23.17 4.52 -0.44
N VAL A 291 -22.08 3.77 -0.34
CA VAL A 291 -20.99 4.05 0.62
C VAL A 291 -20.35 5.41 0.35
N MET A 292 -20.10 5.75 -0.92
CA MET A 292 -19.59 7.07 -1.30
C MET A 292 -20.56 8.19 -0.93
N TRP A 293 -21.87 8.01 -1.13
CA TRP A 293 -22.86 9.01 -0.73
C TRP A 293 -22.92 9.20 0.78
N VAL A 294 -22.87 8.13 1.57
CA VAL A 294 -22.82 8.22 3.04
C VAL A 294 -21.55 8.93 3.50
N LYS A 295 -20.38 8.60 2.92
CA LYS A 295 -19.12 9.30 3.22
C LYS A 295 -19.19 10.78 2.84
N LYS A 296 -19.73 11.12 1.68
CA LYS A 296 -19.89 12.52 1.23
C LYS A 296 -20.85 13.29 2.15
N TYR A 297 -21.93 12.64 2.61
CA TYR A 297 -22.90 13.26 3.51
C TYR A 297 -22.32 13.49 4.91
N THR A 298 -21.56 12.53 5.44
CA THR A 298 -20.87 12.70 6.72
C THR A 298 -19.78 13.78 6.64
N HIS A 299 -19.07 13.88 5.51
CA HIS A 299 -18.08 14.93 5.30
C HIS A 299 -18.71 16.32 5.21
N LYS A 300 -19.82 16.46 4.48
CA LYS A 300 -20.60 17.71 4.43
C LYS A 300 -21.13 18.12 5.80
N LYS A 301 -21.71 17.17 6.55
CA LYS A 301 -22.19 17.43 7.92
C LYS A 301 -21.06 17.91 8.84
N LYS A 302 -19.84 17.39 8.69
CA LYS A 302 -18.67 17.87 9.44
C LYS A 302 -18.26 19.29 9.01
N MET A 303 -18.37 19.62 7.73
CA MET A 303 -18.11 20.99 7.24
C MET A 303 -19.14 21.99 7.78
N ASP A 304 -20.42 21.64 7.78
CA ASP A 304 -21.48 22.51 8.33
C ASP A 304 -21.30 22.75 9.85
N GLN A 305 -20.75 21.77 10.57
CA GLN A 305 -20.39 21.94 11.98
C GLN A 305 -19.19 22.86 12.18
N MET A 306 -18.22 22.82 11.26
CA MET A 306 -17.05 23.71 11.30
C MET A 306 -17.41 25.14 10.89
N GLU A 307 -18.36 25.33 9.98
CA GLU A 307 -18.88 26.64 9.60
C GLU A 307 -19.63 27.33 10.75
N LYS A 308 -20.50 26.59 11.46
CA LYS A 308 -21.19 27.11 12.66
C LYS A 308 -20.24 27.43 13.82
N ALA A 309 -19.11 26.74 13.93
CA ALA A 309 -18.10 27.01 14.94
C ALA A 309 -17.24 28.25 14.60
N ALA A 310 -17.13 28.61 13.32
CA ALA A 310 -16.42 29.81 12.87
C ALA A 310 -17.24 31.09 13.09
N GLU A 311 -18.58 31.02 12.96
CA GLU A 311 -19.48 32.15 13.26
C GLU A 311 -19.62 32.45 14.76
N GLY A 312 -19.25 31.51 15.63
CA GLY A 312 -19.28 31.67 17.09
C GLY A 312 -17.99 32.27 17.71
N GLY A 313 -16.97 32.58 16.90
CA GLY A 313 -15.75 33.22 17.38
C GLY A 313 -15.97 34.72 17.58
N GLU A 314 -15.76 35.21 18.81
CA GLU A 314 -15.85 36.63 19.15
C GLU A 314 -15.03 37.50 18.18
N SER A 315 -15.66 38.54 17.62
CA SER A 315 -15.06 39.42 16.63
C SER A 315 -13.87 40.19 17.21
N LEU A 316 -12.64 39.75 16.93
CA LEU A 316 -11.45 40.53 17.20
C LEU A 316 -11.52 41.84 16.41
N GLN A 317 -11.47 42.96 17.12
CA GLN A 317 -11.62 44.31 16.59
C GLN A 317 -10.56 44.58 15.51
N MET A 318 -10.99 44.73 14.26
CA MET A 318 -10.11 45.07 13.13
C MET A 318 -9.94 46.59 13.05
N THR A 319 -8.71 47.08 13.13
CA THR A 319 -8.38 48.48 12.88
C THR A 319 -7.74 48.61 11.50
N SER A 320 -8.16 49.61 10.72
CA SER A 320 -7.56 49.92 9.42
C SER A 320 -6.26 50.70 9.62
N VAL A 321 -5.14 50.20 9.09
CA VAL A 321 -3.88 50.94 9.05
C VAL A 321 -3.56 51.19 7.57
N GLY A 322 -3.87 52.40 7.09
CA GLY A 322 -3.79 52.72 5.67
C GLY A 322 -4.82 51.92 4.85
N ASN A 323 -4.38 51.35 3.71
CA ASN A 323 -5.23 50.57 2.79
C ASN A 323 -5.38 49.09 3.19
N THR A 324 -4.86 48.66 4.34
CA THR A 324 -4.91 47.26 4.77
C THR A 324 -5.53 47.15 6.17
N LYS A 325 -6.44 46.18 6.33
CA LYS A 325 -7.06 45.85 7.62
C LYS A 325 -6.33 44.66 8.23
N ALA A 326 -5.88 44.80 9.47
CA ALA A 326 -5.19 43.76 10.21
C ALA A 326 -5.68 43.71 11.67
N PRO A 327 -5.60 42.55 12.34
CA PRO A 327 -6.00 42.40 13.74
C PRO A 327 -5.05 43.19 14.64
N ALA A 328 -5.59 44.07 15.47
CA ALA A 328 -4.81 44.88 16.41
C ALA A 328 -4.74 44.19 17.77
N ALA A 329 -3.53 43.83 18.20
CA ALA A 329 -3.28 43.43 19.58
C ALA A 329 -3.10 44.67 20.46
N VAL A 330 -3.81 44.77 21.58
CA VAL A 330 -3.61 45.85 22.56
C VAL A 330 -2.20 45.72 23.14
N MET A 331 -1.32 46.64 22.76
CA MET A 331 0.07 46.67 23.18
C MET A 331 0.16 47.22 24.61
N THR A 332 0.30 46.35 25.61
CA THR A 332 0.56 46.75 26.99
C THR A 332 2.01 47.23 27.10
N ARG A 333 2.22 48.55 27.16
CA ARG A 333 3.54 49.17 27.31
C ARG A 333 3.93 49.15 28.79
N THR A 334 4.87 48.31 29.18
CA THR A 334 5.52 48.41 30.50
C THR A 334 6.62 49.48 30.44
N GLN A 335 6.63 50.38 31.41
CA GLN A 335 7.64 51.42 31.56
C GLN A 335 8.83 50.85 32.34
N PRO A 336 10.07 50.93 31.84
CA PRO A 336 11.23 50.48 32.61
C PRO A 336 11.54 51.47 33.74
N THR A 337 11.61 50.97 34.97
CA THR A 337 12.08 51.69 36.16
C THR A 337 13.60 51.62 36.22
N LEU A 338 14.26 52.77 36.40
CA LEU A 338 15.71 52.94 36.43
C LEU A 338 16.14 52.95 37.90
N GLU A 339 16.83 51.90 38.36
CA GLU A 339 17.41 51.84 39.70
C GLU A 339 18.73 52.61 39.71
N ASN A 340 18.83 53.63 40.57
CA ASN A 340 20.05 54.39 40.78
C ASN A 340 20.30 54.44 42.29
N GLU A 341 21.15 53.55 42.79
CA GLU A 341 21.77 53.70 44.12
C GLU A 341 23.26 53.99 43.92
N TYR A 342 23.58 55.28 43.99
CA TYR A 342 24.92 55.79 44.26
C TYR A 342 24.90 56.36 45.68
N VAL A 343 25.73 55.82 46.57
CA VAL A 343 25.98 56.37 47.90
C VAL A 343 27.51 56.35 48.15
N PRO A 344 28.09 57.39 48.77
CA PRO A 344 29.51 57.79 48.66
C PRO A 344 30.51 56.94 49.42
#